data_AF-A0A920UZD0-F1
#
_entry.id   AF-A0A920UZD0-F1
#
_cell.length_a   1.000
_cell.length_b   1.000
_cell.length_c   1.000
_cell.angle_alpha   90.00
_cell.angle_beta   90.00
_cell.angle_gamma   90.00
#
_symmetry.space_group_name_H-M   'P 1'
#
loop_
_entity.id
_entity.type
_entity.pdbx_description
1 polymer ?
#
loop_
_entity_poly.entity_id
_entity_poly.type
_entity_poly.pdbx_seq_one_letter_code
_entity_poly.pdbx_strand_id
1 'polypeptide(L)'
;MDWTLLTVQLLNGLQLGILLFLLASGLTLIFGIMDFVNLAHGSLYMVGAFFCATLTQWLDSFWLGLLLALPATAVVGILVELIVFPAPL
;
A
#
# COMPACT_ATOMS: atom_id res chain seq x y z
N MET A 1 20.49 20.09 27.24
CA MET A 1 19.43 19.26 26.64
C MET A 1 18.13 19.92 27.00
N ASP A 2 17.46 20.56 26.06
CA ASP A 2 16.19 21.22 26.35
C ASP A 2 15.13 20.17 26.70
N TRP A 3 14.49 20.31 27.86
CA TRP A 3 13.43 19.41 28.33
C TRP A 3 12.32 19.25 27.30
N THR A 4 12.03 20.32 26.55
CA THR A 4 11.09 20.32 25.42
C THR A 4 11.48 19.34 24.32
N LEU A 5 12.76 19.24 23.96
CA LEU A 5 13.23 18.35 22.90
C LEU A 5 13.09 16.88 23.30
N LEU A 6 13.34 16.57 24.59
CA LEU A 6 13.11 15.24 25.13
C LEU A 6 11.62 14.86 25.10
N THR A 7 10.72 15.77 25.51
CA THR A 7 9.27 15.55 25.45
C THR A 7 8.79 15.35 24.01
N VAL A 8 9.26 16.17 23.06
CA VAL A 8 8.90 16.05 21.64
C VAL A 8 9.35 14.71 21.07
N GLN A 9 10.56 14.24 21.39
CA GLN A 9 11.05 12.94 20.89
C GLN A 9 10.28 11.75 21.50
N LEU A 10 9.90 11.81 22.78
CA LEU A 10 9.04 10.79 23.39
C LEU A 10 7.67 10.74 22.72
N LEU A 11 7.06 11.90 22.45
CA LEU A 11 5.78 11.97 21.74
C LEU A 11 5.87 11.45 20.31
N ASN A 12 6.95 11.78 19.58
CA ASN A 12 7.19 11.26 18.23
C ASN A 12 7.40 9.73 18.24
N GLY A 13 8.18 9.21 19.19
CA GLY A 13 8.39 7.78 19.36
C GLY A 13 7.10 7.04 19.70
N LEU A 14 6.27 7.61 20.58
CA LEU A 14 4.97 7.06 20.93
C LEU A 14 3.98 7.10 19.75
N GLN A 15 3.94 8.20 19.01
CA GLN A 15 3.12 8.31 17.80
C GLN A 15 3.49 7.25 16.77
N LEU A 16 4.79 7.13 16.45
CA LEU A 16 5.29 6.12 15.52
C LEU A 16 5.03 4.71 16.05
N GLY A 17 5.26 4.48 17.34
CA GLY A 17 5.02 3.20 18.00
C GLY A 17 3.56 2.76 17.93
N ILE A 18 2.61 3.65 18.20
CA ILE A 18 1.17 3.38 18.07
C ILE A 18 0.79 3.09 16.63
N LEU A 19 1.33 3.86 15.67
CA LEU A 19 1.07 3.62 14.25
C LEU A 19 1.52 2.21 13.85
N LEU A 20 2.75 1.82 14.19
CA LEU A 20 3.29 0.49 13.90
C LEU A 20 2.54 -0.61 14.65
N PHE A 21 2.15 -0.37 15.91
CA PHE A 21 1.35 -1.31 16.71
C PHE A 21 -0.03 -1.55 16.12
N LEU A 22 -0.75 -0.49 15.72
CA LEU A 22 -2.06 -0.61 15.07
C LEU A 22 -1.94 -1.36 13.73
N LEU A 23 -0.89 -1.08 12.96
CA LEU A 23 -0.63 -1.76 11.69
C LEU A 23 -0.36 -3.26 11.89
N ALA A 24 0.47 -3.62 12.89
CA ALA A 24 0.77 -5.01 13.22
C ALA A 24 -0.42 -5.77 13.82
N SER A 25 -1.16 -5.14 14.75
CA SER A 25 -2.34 -5.75 15.38
C SER A 25 -3.49 -5.91 14.39
N GLY A 26 -3.67 -4.96 13.47
CA GLY A 26 -4.62 -5.08 12.35
C GLY A 26 -4.28 -6.25 11.43
N LEU A 27 -3.00 -6.41 11.05
CA LEU A 27 -2.56 -7.54 10.22
C LEU A 27 -2.76 -8.89 10.95
N THR A 28 -2.46 -8.94 12.24
CA THR A 28 -2.67 -10.12 13.09
C THR A 28 -4.15 -10.46 13.22
N LEU A 29 -5.02 -9.46 13.39
CA LEU A 29 -6.46 -9.66 13.45
C LEU A 29 -6.99 -10.21 12.13
N ILE A 30 -6.61 -9.59 11.00
CA ILE A 30 -6.97 -10.05 9.65
C ILE A 30 -6.54 -11.51 9.43
N PHE A 31 -5.31 -11.87 9.80
CA PHE A 31 -4.83 -13.26 9.72
C PHE A 31 -5.51 -14.20 10.73
N GLY A 32 -6.01 -13.67 11.85
CA GLY A 32 -6.72 -14.45 12.87
C GLY A 32 -8.16 -14.78 12.50
N ILE A 33 -8.78 -14.05 11.58
CA ILE A 33 -10.20 -14.23 11.21
C ILE A 33 -10.43 -14.69 9.76
N MET A 34 -9.43 -14.63 8.86
CA MET A 34 -9.58 -15.03 7.46
C MET A 34 -9.03 -16.43 7.17
N ASP A 35 -9.73 -17.20 6.34
CA ASP A 35 -9.30 -18.53 5.87
C ASP A 35 -8.17 -18.48 4.81
N PHE A 36 -8.02 -17.35 4.10
CA PHE A 36 -6.98 -17.16 3.08
C PHE A 36 -6.35 -15.76 3.17
N VAL A 37 -5.03 -15.71 3.19
CA VAL A 37 -4.27 -14.47 3.26
C VAL A 37 -4.00 -13.94 1.84
N ASN A 38 -4.69 -12.88 1.43
CA ASN A 38 -4.40 -12.20 0.17
C ASN A 38 -3.27 -11.16 0.33
N LEU A 39 -2.01 -11.60 0.28
CA LEU A 39 -0.84 -10.71 0.26
C LEU A 39 -0.69 -9.94 -1.07
N ALA A 40 -1.48 -10.25 -2.10
CA ALA A 40 -1.41 -9.53 -3.38
C ALA A 40 -1.88 -8.08 -3.26
N HIS A 41 -2.61 -7.72 -2.20
CA HIS A 41 -3.03 -6.35 -1.96
C HIS A 41 -1.83 -5.39 -1.83
N GLY A 42 -0.76 -5.80 -1.14
CA GLY A 42 0.44 -4.98 -0.98
C GLY A 42 1.24 -4.81 -2.27
N SER A 43 1.36 -5.88 -3.06
CA SER A 43 2.07 -5.84 -4.34
C SER A 43 1.32 -5.05 -5.40
N LEU A 44 -0.02 -5.17 -5.48
CA LEU A 44 -0.84 -4.38 -6.40
C LEU A 44 -0.79 -2.87 -6.06
N TYR A 45 -0.75 -2.52 -4.78
CA TYR A 45 -0.53 -1.14 -4.35
C TYR A 45 0.82 -0.60 -4.86
N MET A 46 1.91 -1.36 -4.68
CA MET A 46 3.24 -0.95 -5.14
C MET A 46 3.32 -0.81 -6.66
N VAL A 47 2.69 -1.72 -7.41
CA VAL A 47 2.59 -1.63 -8.87
C VAL A 47 1.93 -0.32 -9.29
N GLY A 48 0.88 0.12 -8.59
CA GLY A 48 0.25 1.41 -8.85
C GLY A 48 1.08 2.62 -8.54
N ALA A 49 1.78 2.59 -7.42
CA ALA A 49 2.73 3.64 -7.08
C ALA A 49 3.84 3.75 -8.15
N PHE A 50 4.37 2.62 -8.63
CA PHE A 50 5.37 2.58 -9.69
C PHE A 50 4.83 3.11 -11.02
N PHE A 51 3.64 2.68 -11.45
CA PHE A 51 3.03 3.22 -12.66
C PHE A 51 2.79 4.73 -12.56
N CYS A 52 2.29 5.22 -11.44
CA CYS A 52 2.11 6.66 -11.23
C CYS A 52 3.43 7.41 -11.33
N ALA A 53 4.49 6.91 -10.67
CA ALA A 53 5.82 7.51 -10.72
C ALA A 53 6.39 7.53 -12.15
N THR A 54 6.35 6.39 -12.85
CA THR A 54 6.89 6.27 -14.22
C THR A 54 6.10 7.10 -15.23
N LEU A 55 4.77 7.05 -15.18
CA LEU A 55 3.93 7.82 -16.10
C LEU A 55 4.02 9.32 -15.83
N THR A 56 4.15 9.74 -14.57
CA THR A 56 4.39 11.14 -14.23
C THR A 56 5.72 11.63 -14.81
N GLN A 57 6.77 10.80 -14.77
CA GLN A 57 8.06 11.12 -15.38
C GLN A 57 8.03 11.15 -16.91
N TRP A 58 7.23 10.29 -17.55
CA TRP A 58 7.14 10.24 -19.02
C TRP A 58 6.26 11.33 -19.62
N LEU A 59 5.19 11.72 -18.92
CA LEU A 59 4.24 12.73 -19.40
C LEU A 59 4.54 14.13 -18.87
N ASP A 60 5.57 14.29 -18.02
CA ASP A 60 5.89 15.53 -17.28
C ASP A 60 4.66 16.14 -16.57
N SER A 61 3.69 15.30 -16.19
CA SER A 61 2.42 15.73 -15.63
C SER A 61 1.91 14.72 -14.60
N PHE A 62 1.87 15.16 -13.34
CA PHE A 62 1.37 14.36 -12.23
C PHE A 62 -0.09 13.95 -12.42
N TRP A 63 -0.93 14.87 -12.88
CA TRP A 63 -2.36 14.60 -13.05
C TRP A 63 -2.62 13.56 -14.13
N LEU A 64 -1.90 13.64 -15.25
CA LEU A 64 -2.02 12.65 -16.33
C LEU A 64 -1.41 11.31 -15.91
N GLY A 65 -0.27 11.33 -15.21
CA GLY A 65 0.37 10.13 -14.66
C GLY A 65 -0.54 9.39 -13.68
N LEU A 66 -1.19 10.12 -12.77
CA LEU A 66 -2.16 9.57 -11.82
C LEU A 66 -3.39 8.99 -12.52
N LEU A 67 -3.96 9.74 -13.47
CA LEU A 67 -5.17 9.33 -14.20
C LEU A 67 -4.92 8.06 -15.02
N LEU A 68 -3.73 7.89 -15.61
CA LEU A 68 -3.34 6.71 -16.38
C LEU A 68 -2.85 5.55 -15.51
N ALA A 69 -2.31 5.81 -14.32
CA ALA A 69 -1.88 4.75 -13.41
C ALA A 69 -3.06 3.92 -12.88
N LEU A 70 -4.22 4.54 -12.63
CA LEU A 70 -5.44 3.87 -12.16
C LEU A 70 -5.95 2.75 -13.10
N PRO A 71 -6.15 3.00 -14.42
CA PRO A 71 -6.53 1.93 -15.33
C PRO A 71 -5.39 0.92 -15.55
N ALA A 72 -4.12 1.35 -15.52
CA ALA A 72 -2.98 0.45 -15.68
C ALA A 72 -2.91 -0.58 -14.53
N THR A 73 -3.13 -0.17 -13.29
CA THR A 73 -3.20 -1.10 -12.15
C THR A 73 -4.41 -2.00 -12.19
N ALA A 74 -5.57 -1.49 -12.61
CA ALA A 74 -6.77 -2.29 -12.76
C ALA A 74 -6.56 -3.44 -13.76
N VAL A 75 -5.89 -3.17 -14.89
CA VAL A 75 -5.52 -4.20 -15.87
C VAL A 75 -4.61 -5.26 -15.24
N VAL A 76 -3.62 -4.87 -14.44
CA VAL A 76 -2.77 -5.85 -13.72
C VAL A 76 -3.58 -6.68 -12.74
N GLY A 77 -4.51 -6.08 -12.01
CA GLY A 77 -5.41 -6.82 -11.11
C GLY A 77 -6.24 -7.88 -11.85
N ILE A 78 -6.83 -7.51 -12.98
CA ILE A 78 -7.59 -8.43 -13.85
C ILE A 78 -6.69 -9.55 -14.37
N LEU A 79 -5.47 -9.24 -14.81
CA LEU A 79 -4.53 -10.27 -15.27
C LEU A 79 -4.16 -11.25 -14.14
N VAL A 80 -3.95 -10.75 -12.93
CA VAL A 80 -3.68 -11.60 -11.76
C VAL A 80 -4.87 -12.52 -11.49
N GLU A 81 -6.09 -12.02 -11.52
CA GLU A 81 -7.30 -12.83 -11.37
C GLU A 81 -7.38 -13.93 -12.44
N LEU A 82 -7.25 -13.56 -13.72
CA LEU A 82 -7.34 -14.51 -14.84
C LEU A 82 -6.27 -15.61 -14.81
N ILE A 83 -5.05 -15.28 -14.38
CA ILE A 83 -3.91 -16.22 -14.37
C ILE A 83 -3.94 -17.11 -13.13
N VAL A 84 -4.23 -16.53 -11.96
CA VAL A 84 -4.15 -17.24 -10.66
C VAL A 84 -5.44 -17.98 -10.33
N PHE A 85 -6.58 -17.40 -10.68
CA PHE A 85 -7.90 -17.99 -10.48
C PHE A 85 -8.57 -18.18 -11.85
N PRO A 86 -8.07 -19.12 -12.68
CA PRO A 86 -8.76 -19.45 -13.92
C PRO A 86 -10.16 -19.92 -13.54
N ALA A 87 -11.18 -19.17 -13.96
CA ALA A 87 -12.57 -19.51 -13.70
C ALA A 87 -12.82 -20.95 -14.15
N PRO A 88 -13.41 -21.83 -13.30
CA PRO A 88 -13.92 -23.09 -13.78
C PRO A 88 -15.12 -22.79 -14.67
N LEU A 89 -14.92 -22.91 -15.99
CA LEU A 89 -16.02 -23.16 -16.93
C LEU A 89 -16.53 -24.59 -16.73
#